data_AF-A0A1Z2SH52-F1
#
_entry.id   AF-A0A1Z2SH52-F1
#
_cell.length_a   1.000
_cell.length_b   1.000
_cell.length_c   1.000
_cell.angle_alpha   90.00
_cell.angle_beta   90.00
_cell.angle_gamma   90.00
#
_symmetry.space_group_name_H-M   'P 1'
#
loop_
_entity.id
_entity.type
_entity.pdbx_description
1 polymer ?
#
loop_
_entity_poly.entity_id
_entity_poly.type
_entity_poly.pdbx_seq_one_letter_code
_entity_poly.pdbx_strand_id
1 'polypeptide(L)'
;MSLEYYEDKFRNLNMNTKGNHKSPHKVCMLLAVTELIESGVIAANRIDLNEPLKEAFTRFFNQRRRDTDQNTPENPYFHLKSEGFWHIVYNPGIDPATVKRYSKTAVSHITIDDALFAYLQSRITNTDLKEALNHNLSDLAFLYQQWLVDIGQAPETVERYTRLIASDLSEWLQEQGLANIPVFDMKSYRAFHDLALRFKQSHALQVNDPNLNLFSAVIDSYQQFLKDLTQIDLQQDVAQIDADEHLTTTEKQILRNARLGQGTYRRQLIDLWQGCAVTRYRNTQMLVASHIKPWRDSNNDERLDKYNGLLLLANLDKAFDLGFISFDQHGKVMISKYLQSPATLGIREEMHCTLHREHRKYLDYHRVELFKGF
;
A
#
# COMPACT_ATOMS: atom_id res chain seq x y z
N MET A 1 3.79 16.11 -15.12
CA MET A 1 4.42 14.90 -14.56
C MET A 1 3.40 13.77 -14.50
N SER A 2 3.83 12.52 -14.44
CA SER A 2 2.92 11.36 -14.36
C SER A 2 2.35 11.17 -12.96
N LEU A 3 1.34 10.31 -12.80
CA LEU A 3 0.78 9.97 -11.48
C LEU A 3 1.83 9.27 -10.61
N GLU A 4 2.62 8.37 -11.21
CA GLU A 4 3.65 7.59 -10.53
C GLU A 4 4.72 8.49 -9.90
N TYR A 5 5.07 9.59 -10.58
CA TYR A 5 5.97 10.60 -10.03
C TYR A 5 5.43 11.21 -8.73
N TYR A 6 4.12 11.51 -8.68
CA TYR A 6 3.51 12.10 -7.49
C TYR A 6 3.28 11.07 -6.39
N GLU A 7 2.98 9.81 -6.73
CA GLU A 7 2.93 8.72 -5.77
C GLU A 7 4.27 8.51 -5.07
N ASP A 8 5.38 8.45 -5.83
CA ASP A 8 6.72 8.32 -5.27
C ASP A 8 7.05 9.50 -4.33
N LYS A 9 6.76 10.73 -4.78
CA LYS A 9 6.90 11.93 -3.95
C LYS A 9 6.06 11.86 -2.69
N PHE A 10 4.82 11.41 -2.80
CA PHE A 10 3.90 11.30 -1.66
C PHE A 10 4.32 10.19 -0.71
N ARG A 11 4.96 9.10 -1.15
CA ARG A 11 5.50 8.02 -0.28
C ARG A 11 6.80 8.40 0.43
N ASN A 12 7.55 9.34 -0.15
CA ASN A 12 8.90 9.72 0.26
C ASN A 12 9.01 11.19 0.66
N LEU A 13 8.01 11.71 1.40
CA LEU A 13 8.04 13.08 1.87
C LEU A 13 9.25 13.32 2.77
N ASN A 14 9.86 14.51 2.64
CA ASN A 14 10.88 14.93 3.58
C ASN A 14 10.26 15.33 4.93
N MET A 15 10.08 14.34 5.81
CA MET A 15 9.40 14.47 7.10
C MET A 15 10.34 14.97 8.19
N ASN A 16 9.88 15.96 8.97
CA ASN A 16 10.59 16.34 10.18
C ASN A 16 10.58 15.17 11.17
N THR A 17 11.76 14.77 11.64
CA THR A 17 11.92 13.57 12.48
C THR A 17 12.66 13.96 13.75
N LYS A 18 12.10 13.58 14.91
CA LYS A 18 12.73 13.79 16.23
C LYS A 18 12.82 12.44 16.94
N GLY A 19 14.02 11.88 17.01
CA GLY A 19 14.22 10.48 17.42
C GLY A 19 13.46 9.53 16.48
N ASN A 20 12.71 8.58 17.04
CA ASN A 20 11.89 7.64 16.25
C ASN A 20 10.51 8.20 15.86
N HIS A 21 10.25 9.50 16.07
CA HIS A 21 8.97 10.11 15.75
C HIS A 21 9.03 10.96 14.48
N LYS A 22 8.26 10.55 13.47
CA LYS A 22 7.99 11.35 12.27
C LYS A 22 6.79 12.26 12.51
N SER A 23 7.03 13.55 12.34
CA SER A 23 6.05 14.60 12.57
C SER A 23 4.93 14.55 11.53
N PRO A 24 3.65 14.43 11.92
CA PRO A 24 2.57 14.14 10.97
C PRO A 24 2.15 15.32 10.08
N HIS A 25 2.71 16.51 10.31
CA HIS A 25 2.23 17.79 9.78
C HIS A 25 2.13 17.84 8.24
N LYS A 26 3.18 17.42 7.50
CA LYS A 26 3.15 17.47 6.03
C LYS A 26 2.08 16.54 5.46
N VAL A 27 1.97 15.33 6.02
CA VAL A 27 0.94 14.35 5.63
C VAL A 27 -0.46 14.91 5.91
N CYS A 28 -0.69 15.44 7.11
CA CYS A 28 -1.99 16.01 7.48
C CYS A 28 -2.38 17.19 6.58
N MET A 29 -1.42 18.04 6.19
CA MET A 29 -1.68 19.14 5.25
C MET A 29 -2.07 18.64 3.86
N LEU A 30 -1.35 17.66 3.32
CA LEU A 30 -1.67 17.10 2.01
C LEU A 30 -3.00 16.34 2.02
N LEU A 31 -3.33 15.61 3.09
CA LEU A 31 -4.64 14.98 3.26
C LEU A 31 -5.77 16.01 3.34
N ALA A 32 -5.57 17.11 4.08
CA ALA A 32 -6.55 18.18 4.18
C ALA A 32 -6.82 18.85 2.83
N VAL A 33 -5.77 19.22 2.08
CA VAL A 33 -5.91 19.77 0.73
C VAL A 33 -6.62 18.78 -0.20
N THR A 34 -6.23 17.51 -0.15
CA THR A 34 -6.82 16.46 -0.98
C THR A 34 -8.32 16.32 -0.73
N GLU A 35 -8.75 16.33 0.53
CA GLU A 35 -10.18 16.27 0.88
C GLU A 35 -10.95 17.51 0.40
N LEU A 36 -10.35 18.70 0.53
CA LEU A 36 -11.01 19.95 0.12
C LEU A 36 -11.10 20.08 -1.40
N ILE A 37 -10.15 19.54 -2.16
CA ILE A 37 -10.25 19.43 -3.63
C ILE A 37 -11.35 18.43 -4.01
N GLU A 38 -11.36 17.25 -3.39
CA GLU A 38 -12.33 16.19 -3.67
C GLU A 38 -13.78 16.60 -3.37
N SER A 39 -13.98 17.34 -2.28
CA SER A 39 -15.28 17.89 -1.89
C SER A 39 -15.69 19.12 -2.69
N GLY A 40 -14.81 19.65 -3.55
CA GLY A 40 -15.05 20.82 -4.38
C GLY A 40 -14.96 22.16 -3.63
N VAL A 41 -14.56 22.16 -2.35
CA VAL A 41 -14.30 23.40 -1.59
C VAL A 41 -13.13 24.18 -2.20
N ILE A 42 -12.09 23.46 -2.64
CA ILE A 42 -11.01 24.01 -3.47
C ILE A 42 -11.32 23.64 -4.92
N ALA A 43 -12.03 24.53 -5.60
CA ALA A 43 -12.48 24.31 -6.98
C ALA A 43 -11.44 24.70 -8.05
N ALA A 44 -10.44 25.49 -7.69
CA ALA A 44 -9.36 25.93 -8.57
C ALA A 44 -8.00 25.64 -7.91
N ASN A 45 -6.93 25.59 -8.71
CA ASN A 45 -5.55 25.40 -8.24
C ASN A 45 -5.04 26.64 -7.51
N ARG A 46 -5.69 26.96 -6.39
CA ARG A 46 -5.42 28.06 -5.48
C ARG A 46 -5.83 27.61 -4.09
N ILE A 47 -4.84 27.36 -3.26
CA ILE A 47 -5.02 26.85 -1.90
C ILE A 47 -4.67 28.00 -0.96
N ASP A 48 -5.68 28.61 -0.33
CA ASP A 48 -5.50 29.63 0.68
C ASP A 48 -5.44 29.00 2.09
N LEU A 49 -4.59 29.50 2.99
CA LEU A 49 -4.59 29.09 4.40
C LEU A 49 -5.75 29.73 5.17
N ASN A 50 -6.96 29.33 4.81
CA ASN A 50 -8.23 29.79 5.36
C ASN A 50 -8.76 28.83 6.45
N GLU A 51 -9.86 29.19 7.08
CA GLU A 51 -10.46 28.37 8.15
C GLU A 51 -10.85 26.96 7.69
N PRO A 52 -11.49 26.75 6.51
CA PRO A 52 -11.74 25.39 6.00
C PRO A 52 -10.48 24.50 5.94
N LEU A 53 -9.35 25.04 5.46
CA LEU A 53 -8.10 24.28 5.40
C LEU A 53 -7.52 24.01 6.80
N LYS A 54 -7.58 24.98 7.71
CA LYS A 54 -7.10 24.81 9.09
C LYS A 54 -7.94 23.81 9.88
N GLU A 55 -9.25 23.81 9.70
CA GLU A 55 -10.17 22.86 10.32
C GLU A 55 -9.94 21.44 9.80
N ALA A 56 -9.86 21.28 8.47
CA ALA A 56 -9.54 20.00 7.84
C ALA A 56 -8.18 19.47 8.31
N PHE A 57 -7.15 20.33 8.33
CA PHE A 57 -5.84 20.00 8.87
C PHE A 57 -5.92 19.54 10.32
N THR A 58 -6.59 20.32 11.18
CA THR A 58 -6.72 20.02 12.62
C THR A 58 -7.38 18.67 12.86
N ARG A 59 -8.39 18.31 12.07
CA ARG A 59 -9.04 16.99 12.17
C ARG A 59 -8.07 15.86 11.84
N PHE A 60 -7.34 15.93 10.72
CA PHE A 60 -6.35 14.91 10.37
C PHE A 60 -5.19 14.86 11.38
N PHE A 61 -4.76 16.02 11.86
CA PHE A 61 -3.69 16.17 12.83
C PHE A 61 -4.03 15.55 14.18
N ASN A 62 -5.21 15.84 14.74
CA ASN A 62 -5.64 15.29 16.03
C ASN A 62 -5.72 13.76 16.04
N GLN A 63 -5.98 13.13 14.90
CA GLN A 63 -6.00 11.67 14.77
C GLN A 63 -4.60 11.03 14.75
N ARG A 64 -3.54 11.81 14.49
CA ARG A 64 -2.19 11.32 14.17
C ARG A 64 -1.08 11.91 15.03
N ARG A 65 -1.38 12.96 15.80
CA ARG A 65 -0.42 13.66 16.66
C ARG A 65 -0.01 12.80 17.86
N ARG A 66 1.20 13.01 18.37
CA ARG A 66 1.59 12.65 19.73
C ARG A 66 1.36 13.84 20.67
N ASP A 67 1.42 13.60 21.98
CA ASP A 67 1.22 14.66 22.98
C ASP A 67 2.21 15.81 22.89
N THR A 68 3.40 15.55 22.35
CA THR A 68 4.45 16.55 22.13
C THR A 68 4.26 17.39 20.86
N ASP A 69 3.38 17.00 19.94
CA ASP A 69 3.17 17.72 18.69
C ASP A 69 2.21 18.89 18.87
N GLN A 70 2.58 20.04 18.32
CA GLN A 70 1.77 21.25 18.36
C GLN A 70 1.01 21.45 17.06
N ASN A 71 -0.29 21.73 17.15
CA ASN A 71 -1.12 22.00 15.99
C ASN A 71 -0.70 23.33 15.34
N THR A 72 0.11 23.24 14.28
CA THR A 72 0.73 24.38 13.61
C THR A 72 0.61 24.26 12.08
N PRO A 73 -0.59 24.44 11.50
CA PRO A 73 -0.83 24.28 10.05
C PRO A 73 0.01 25.21 9.18
N GLU A 74 0.44 26.36 9.70
CA GLU A 74 1.29 27.34 9.00
C GLU A 74 2.63 26.74 8.58
N ASN A 75 3.17 25.83 9.38
CA ASN A 75 4.47 25.22 9.15
C ASN A 75 4.48 24.31 7.91
N PRO A 76 3.67 23.22 7.83
CA PRO A 76 3.64 22.39 6.64
C PRO A 76 3.14 23.18 5.41
N TYR A 77 2.22 24.13 5.57
CA TYR A 77 1.75 24.99 4.48
C TYR A 77 2.90 25.77 3.79
N PHE A 78 3.90 26.19 4.55
CA PHE A 78 5.06 26.89 4.01
C PHE A 78 6.20 25.95 3.59
N HIS A 79 6.46 24.90 4.35
CA HIS A 79 7.64 24.05 4.16
C HIS A 79 7.45 22.95 3.12
N LEU A 80 6.23 22.65 2.68
CA LEU A 80 5.99 21.69 1.58
C LEU A 80 6.65 22.11 0.26
N LYS A 81 7.07 23.38 0.09
CA LYS A 81 7.85 23.83 -1.06
C LYS A 81 9.11 23.01 -1.34
N SER A 82 9.68 22.36 -0.30
CA SER A 82 10.84 21.50 -0.46
C SER A 82 10.57 20.26 -1.30
N GLU A 83 9.30 19.85 -1.46
CA GLU A 83 8.95 18.62 -2.19
C GLU A 83 8.94 18.80 -3.71
N GLY A 84 8.89 20.05 -4.19
CA GLY A 84 9.00 20.42 -5.61
C GLY A 84 7.68 20.53 -6.38
N PHE A 85 6.56 20.02 -5.83
CA PHE A 85 5.22 20.11 -6.45
C PHE A 85 4.31 21.17 -5.78
N TRP A 86 4.83 21.89 -4.79
CA TRP A 86 4.09 22.83 -3.93
C TRP A 86 4.71 24.22 -4.04
N HIS A 87 3.98 25.15 -4.64
CA HIS A 87 4.53 26.43 -5.09
C HIS A 87 3.92 27.58 -4.31
N ILE A 88 4.78 28.36 -3.64
CA ILE A 88 4.35 29.54 -2.89
C ILE A 88 4.14 30.70 -3.85
N VAL A 89 2.94 31.28 -3.83
CA VAL A 89 2.66 32.56 -4.48
C VAL A 89 2.77 33.67 -3.44
N TYR A 90 3.70 34.59 -3.66
CA TYR A 90 3.99 35.70 -2.76
C TYR A 90 3.14 36.93 -3.09
N ASN A 91 2.86 37.77 -2.10
CA ASN A 91 2.22 39.05 -2.34
C ASN A 91 3.15 40.00 -3.12
N PRO A 92 2.60 40.95 -3.90
CA PRO A 92 3.41 41.89 -4.68
C PRO A 92 4.44 42.65 -3.82
N GLY A 93 5.67 42.77 -4.33
CA GLY A 93 6.76 43.49 -3.66
C GLY A 93 7.51 42.70 -2.59
N ILE A 94 7.15 41.43 -2.35
CA ILE A 94 7.86 40.56 -1.41
C ILE A 94 8.97 39.81 -2.16
N ASP A 95 10.20 39.90 -1.64
CA ASP A 95 11.31 39.07 -2.09
C ASP A 95 11.24 37.68 -1.43
N PRO A 96 11.03 36.59 -2.20
CA PRO A 96 10.98 35.22 -1.69
C PRO A 96 12.19 34.81 -0.85
N ALA A 97 13.38 35.33 -1.14
CA ALA A 97 14.62 34.97 -0.44
C ALA A 97 14.64 35.44 1.03
N THR A 98 13.86 36.48 1.35
CA THR A 98 13.79 37.05 2.70
C THR A 98 12.80 36.31 3.60
N VAL A 99 11.89 35.51 3.03
CA VAL A 99 10.81 34.85 3.76
C VAL A 99 11.24 33.46 4.21
N LYS A 100 11.43 33.29 5.53
CA LYS A 100 11.88 32.02 6.13
C LYS A 100 10.77 31.17 6.75
N ARG A 101 9.60 31.76 6.99
CA ARG A 101 8.42 31.12 7.58
C ARG A 101 7.15 31.70 6.98
N TYR A 102 6.02 31.03 7.20
CA TYR A 102 4.72 31.57 6.79
C TYR A 102 4.46 32.94 7.42
N SER A 103 3.92 33.85 6.61
CA SER A 103 3.30 35.09 7.06
C SER A 103 2.18 35.44 6.09
N LYS A 104 1.01 35.82 6.61
CA LYS A 104 -0.13 36.28 5.81
C LYS A 104 0.18 37.53 4.98
N THR A 105 1.12 38.37 5.43
CA THR A 105 1.56 39.56 4.68
C THR A 105 2.51 39.21 3.54
N ALA A 106 3.22 38.09 3.62
CA ALA A 106 4.21 37.69 2.64
C ALA A 106 3.66 36.69 1.61
N VAL A 107 2.86 35.73 2.07
CA VAL A 107 2.33 34.63 1.27
C VAL A 107 0.88 34.92 0.91
N SER A 108 0.57 34.91 -0.38
CA SER A 108 -0.80 35.06 -0.91
C SER A 108 -1.55 33.73 -0.79
N HIS A 109 -1.06 32.70 -1.48
CA HIS A 109 -1.66 31.38 -1.55
C HIS A 109 -0.61 30.36 -2.01
N ILE A 110 -1.01 29.08 -2.05
CA ILE A 110 -0.25 28.00 -2.67
C ILE A 110 -0.92 27.60 -3.98
N THR A 111 -0.09 27.25 -4.97
CA THR A 111 -0.51 26.43 -6.11
C THR A 111 0.26 25.12 -6.05
N ILE A 112 -0.31 24.04 -6.57
CA ILE A 112 0.41 22.79 -6.81
C ILE A 112 0.62 22.60 -8.31
N ASP A 113 1.40 21.61 -8.74
CA ASP A 113 1.48 21.29 -10.16
C ASP A 113 0.07 21.04 -10.75
N ASP A 114 -0.22 21.59 -11.93
CA ASP A 114 -1.54 21.44 -12.56
C ASP A 114 -1.92 19.97 -12.79
N ALA A 115 -0.93 19.14 -13.12
CA ALA A 115 -1.14 17.69 -13.26
C ALA A 115 -1.55 17.05 -11.92
N LEU A 116 -0.91 17.42 -10.81
CA LEU A 116 -1.27 16.93 -9.47
C LEU A 116 -2.67 17.41 -9.09
N PHE A 117 -3.01 18.66 -9.35
CA PHE A 117 -4.36 19.19 -9.10
C PHE A 117 -5.42 18.37 -9.84
N ALA A 118 -5.20 18.06 -11.12
CA ALA A 118 -6.10 17.22 -11.91
C ALA A 118 -6.23 15.78 -11.35
N TYR A 119 -5.12 15.18 -10.89
CA TYR A 119 -5.17 13.85 -10.27
C TYR A 119 -5.93 13.84 -8.94
N LEU A 120 -5.85 14.91 -8.14
CA LEU A 120 -6.57 14.99 -6.87
C LEU A 120 -8.08 15.17 -7.05
N GLN A 121 -8.54 15.68 -8.20
CA GLN A 121 -9.97 15.78 -8.54
C GLN A 121 -10.60 14.43 -8.92
N SER A 122 -9.80 13.47 -9.37
CA SER A 122 -10.27 12.13 -9.74
C SER A 122 -10.29 11.20 -8.52
N ARG A 123 -11.45 10.64 -8.18
CA ARG A 123 -11.63 9.75 -7.02
C ARG A 123 -10.71 8.53 -7.02
N ILE A 124 -10.38 8.00 -8.20
CA ILE A 124 -9.51 6.82 -8.36
C ILE A 124 -8.09 7.19 -7.95
N THR A 125 -7.47 8.13 -8.67
CA THR A 125 -6.09 8.59 -8.44
C THR A 125 -5.90 9.26 -7.07
N ASN A 126 -6.94 9.86 -6.51
CA ASN A 126 -6.93 10.44 -5.17
C ASN A 126 -6.78 9.35 -4.08
N THR A 127 -7.41 8.19 -4.27
CA THR A 127 -7.29 7.07 -3.32
C THR A 127 -5.85 6.58 -3.27
N ASP A 128 -5.21 6.38 -4.42
CA ASP A 128 -3.80 5.93 -4.51
C ASP A 128 -2.84 6.93 -3.86
N LEU A 129 -3.04 8.24 -4.12
CA LEU A 129 -2.25 9.31 -3.51
C LEU A 129 -2.46 9.39 -1.98
N LYS A 130 -3.68 9.21 -1.47
CA LYS A 130 -3.93 9.15 -0.02
C LYS A 130 -3.28 7.94 0.63
N GLU A 131 -3.30 6.77 -0.02
CA GLU A 131 -2.59 5.59 0.48
C GLU A 131 -1.08 5.83 0.53
N ALA A 132 -0.50 6.36 -0.55
CA ALA A 132 0.91 6.78 -0.62
C ALA A 132 1.31 7.71 0.55
N LEU A 133 0.47 8.69 0.88
CA LEU A 133 0.71 9.59 2.02
C LEU A 133 0.74 8.86 3.37
N ASN A 134 -0.20 7.95 3.59
CA ASN A 134 -0.30 7.22 4.86
C ASN A 134 0.91 6.32 5.11
N HIS A 135 1.61 5.84 4.06
CA HIS A 135 2.88 5.12 4.21
C HIS A 135 4.00 5.93 4.88
N ASN A 136 3.93 7.26 4.92
CA ASN A 136 4.91 8.07 5.66
C ASN A 136 4.72 8.01 7.17
N LEU A 137 3.52 7.66 7.61
CA LEU A 137 3.16 7.53 9.02
C LEU A 137 3.22 6.08 9.50
N SER A 138 3.44 5.14 8.58
CA SER A 138 3.73 3.76 8.90
C SER A 138 5.06 3.67 9.66
N ASP A 139 4.97 3.26 10.92
CA ASP A 139 6.14 2.86 11.70
C ASP A 139 6.63 1.51 11.12
N LEU A 140 7.66 1.57 10.27
CA LEU A 140 8.23 0.38 9.63
C LEU A 140 8.76 -0.64 10.65
N ALA A 141 9.17 -0.18 11.84
CA ALA A 141 9.56 -1.08 12.92
C ALA A 141 8.34 -1.83 13.46
N PHE A 142 7.23 -1.13 13.67
CA PHE A 142 5.96 -1.77 14.05
C PHE A 142 5.44 -2.71 12.95
N LEU A 143 5.48 -2.31 11.69
CA LEU A 143 5.04 -3.15 10.57
C LEU A 143 5.90 -4.40 10.41
N TYR A 144 7.22 -4.28 10.59
CA TYR A 144 8.11 -5.42 10.57
C TYR A 144 7.85 -6.36 11.75
N GLN A 145 7.68 -5.80 12.95
CA GLN A 145 7.31 -6.56 14.14
C GLN A 145 6.00 -7.33 13.94
N GLN A 146 4.97 -6.67 13.41
CA GLN A 146 3.69 -7.28 13.11
C GLN A 146 3.81 -8.34 12.02
N TRP A 147 4.56 -8.07 10.95
CA TRP A 147 4.80 -9.05 9.90
C TRP A 147 5.48 -10.32 10.42
N LEU A 148 6.46 -10.20 11.32
CA LEU A 148 7.10 -11.35 11.97
C LEU A 148 6.08 -12.19 12.77
N VAL A 149 5.14 -11.54 13.46
CA VAL A 149 4.04 -12.21 14.17
C VAL A 149 3.11 -12.92 13.17
N ASP A 150 2.75 -12.25 12.08
CA ASP A 150 1.80 -12.75 11.09
C ASP A 150 2.33 -13.98 10.32
N ILE A 151 3.64 -14.05 10.08
CA ILE A 151 4.29 -15.25 9.49
C ILE A 151 4.54 -16.36 10.53
N GLY A 152 4.14 -16.17 11.78
CA GLY A 152 4.18 -17.17 12.84
C GLY A 152 5.52 -17.31 13.58
N GLN A 153 6.35 -16.26 13.62
CA GLN A 153 7.59 -16.29 14.40
C GLN A 153 7.32 -16.31 15.91
N ALA A 154 8.22 -16.95 16.66
CA ALA A 154 8.14 -16.98 18.12
C ALA A 154 8.35 -15.57 18.72
N PRO A 155 7.66 -15.19 19.81
CA PRO A 155 7.75 -13.87 20.42
C PRO A 155 9.19 -13.42 20.74
N GLU A 156 10.04 -14.35 21.20
CA GLU A 156 11.43 -14.08 21.52
C GLU A 156 12.25 -13.74 20.27
N THR A 157 11.91 -14.33 19.13
CA THR A 157 12.53 -14.03 17.82
C THR A 157 12.05 -12.69 17.30
N VAL A 158 10.76 -12.38 17.44
CA VAL A 158 10.17 -11.08 17.07
C VAL A 158 10.88 -9.94 17.80
N GLU A 159 11.00 -10.05 19.13
CA GLU A 159 11.66 -9.03 19.95
C GLU A 159 13.14 -8.88 19.58
N ARG A 160 13.84 -10.01 19.45
CA ARG A 160 15.27 -10.04 19.11
C ARG A 160 15.55 -9.41 17.75
N TYR A 161 14.80 -9.79 16.71
CA TYR A 161 15.03 -9.31 15.35
C TYR A 161 14.70 -7.82 15.22
N THR A 162 13.60 -7.38 15.85
CA THR A 162 13.19 -5.97 15.85
C THR A 162 14.23 -5.08 16.55
N ARG A 163 14.80 -5.54 17.67
CA ARG A 163 15.85 -4.81 18.39
C ARG A 163 17.13 -4.71 17.56
N LEU A 164 17.61 -5.84 17.02
CA LEU A 164 18.87 -5.89 16.29
C LEU A 164 18.87 -4.98 15.07
N ILE A 165 17.79 -4.97 14.30
CA ILE A 165 17.71 -4.11 13.12
C ILE A 165 17.55 -2.62 13.47
N ALA A 166 16.98 -2.31 14.64
CA ALA A 166 16.82 -0.94 15.13
C ALA A 166 18.15 -0.32 15.59
N SER A 167 18.99 -1.11 16.27
CA SER A 167 20.25 -0.66 16.87
C SER A 167 21.44 -1.36 16.25
N ASP A 168 21.75 -2.57 16.71
CA ASP A 168 23.09 -3.15 16.62
C ASP A 168 23.53 -3.38 15.17
N LEU A 169 22.62 -3.85 14.32
CA LEU A 169 22.86 -4.03 12.88
C LEU A 169 22.99 -2.67 12.17
N SER A 170 22.15 -1.70 12.53
CA SER A 170 22.14 -0.38 11.90
C SER A 170 23.39 0.42 12.22
N GLU A 171 23.86 0.38 13.48
CA GLU A 171 25.12 0.99 13.91
C GLU A 171 26.30 0.30 13.22
N TRP A 172 26.32 -1.03 13.24
CA TRP A 172 27.38 -1.81 12.61
C TRP A 172 27.52 -1.53 11.11
N LEU A 173 26.40 -1.48 10.36
CA LEU A 173 26.41 -1.16 8.93
C LEU A 173 26.92 0.25 8.63
N GLN A 174 26.70 1.21 9.54
CA GLN A 174 27.20 2.58 9.40
C GLN A 174 28.70 2.66 9.70
N GLU A 175 29.18 1.99 10.75
CA GLU A 175 30.61 1.92 11.08
C GLU A 175 31.45 1.31 9.94
N GLN A 176 30.90 0.31 9.25
CA GLN A 176 31.54 -0.29 8.08
C GLN A 176 31.36 0.51 6.78
N GLY A 177 30.66 1.64 6.81
CA GLY A 177 30.39 2.47 5.64
C GLY A 177 29.48 1.83 4.59
N LEU A 178 28.71 0.81 4.96
CA LEU A 178 27.77 0.11 4.07
C LEU A 178 26.41 0.81 3.98
N ALA A 179 26.02 1.51 5.04
CA ALA A 179 24.81 2.31 5.13
C ALA A 179 25.12 3.75 5.59
N ASN A 180 24.41 4.73 5.02
CA ASN A 180 24.52 6.14 5.43
C ASN A 180 23.30 6.64 6.22
N ILE A 181 22.30 5.77 6.41
CA ILE A 181 21.06 6.04 7.14
C ILE A 181 20.68 4.80 7.96
N PRO A 182 19.86 4.95 9.01
CA PRO A 182 19.32 3.81 9.74
C PRO A 182 18.55 2.85 8.84
N VAL A 183 18.65 1.54 9.13
CA VAL A 183 18.06 0.49 8.28
C VAL A 183 16.54 0.64 8.14
N PHE A 184 15.83 1.03 9.21
CA PHE A 184 14.38 1.28 9.13
C PHE A 184 13.98 2.48 8.28
N ASP A 185 14.90 3.39 8.00
CA ASP A 185 14.66 4.50 7.08
C ASP A 185 14.89 4.11 5.61
N MET A 186 15.47 2.92 5.34
CA MET A 186 15.59 2.35 4.00
C MET A 186 14.28 1.68 3.57
N LYS A 187 13.39 2.48 2.96
CA LYS A 187 12.06 2.01 2.50
C LYS A 187 12.08 1.26 1.16
N SER A 188 13.14 1.44 0.37
CA SER A 188 13.22 0.86 -0.97
C SER A 188 13.77 -0.57 -0.89
N TYR A 189 12.99 -1.55 -1.36
CA TYR A 189 13.47 -2.93 -1.51
C TYR A 189 14.77 -2.98 -2.31
N ARG A 190 14.86 -2.22 -3.42
CA ARG A 190 16.06 -2.19 -4.27
C ARG A 190 17.27 -1.63 -3.50
N ALA A 191 17.11 -0.49 -2.82
CA ALA A 191 18.21 0.09 -2.05
C ALA A 191 18.66 -0.84 -0.91
N PHE A 192 17.71 -1.52 -0.26
CA PHE A 192 18.01 -2.48 0.80
C PHE A 192 18.64 -3.77 0.24
N HIS A 193 18.20 -4.24 -0.93
CA HIS A 193 18.78 -5.39 -1.64
C HIS A 193 20.24 -5.12 -2.04
N ASP A 194 20.54 -3.94 -2.57
CA ASP A 194 21.91 -3.53 -2.91
C ASP A 194 22.80 -3.44 -1.66
N LEU A 195 22.24 -3.03 -0.51
CA LEU A 195 22.93 -3.12 0.78
C LEU A 195 23.18 -4.57 1.18
N ALA A 196 22.17 -5.44 1.10
CA ALA A 196 22.28 -6.85 1.46
C ALA A 196 23.33 -7.58 0.61
N LEU A 197 23.44 -7.25 -0.68
CA LEU A 197 24.49 -7.74 -1.57
C LEU A 197 25.88 -7.27 -1.14
N ARG A 198 26.03 -5.97 -0.84
CA ARG A 198 27.31 -5.40 -0.35
C ARG A 198 27.72 -6.00 0.99
N PHE A 199 26.78 -6.20 1.90
CA PHE A 199 26.97 -6.93 3.14
C PHE A 199 27.51 -8.35 2.85
N LYS A 200 26.82 -9.15 2.04
CA LYS A 200 27.29 -10.51 1.71
C LYS A 200 28.69 -10.53 1.07
N GLN A 201 29.00 -9.55 0.23
CA GLN A 201 30.31 -9.41 -0.44
C GLN A 201 31.43 -9.01 0.52
N SER A 202 31.21 -8.07 1.43
CA SER A 202 32.23 -7.66 2.41
C SER A 202 32.52 -8.75 3.45
N HIS A 203 31.58 -9.69 3.64
CA HIS A 203 31.64 -10.71 4.69
C HIS A 203 32.05 -12.10 4.22
N ALA A 204 32.02 -12.38 2.91
CA ALA A 204 32.48 -13.65 2.36
C ALA A 204 33.95 -14.00 2.73
N LEU A 205 34.68 -13.08 3.38
CA LEU A 205 36.05 -13.21 3.83
C LEU A 205 36.23 -13.40 5.37
N GLN A 206 35.17 -13.32 6.19
CA GLN A 206 35.26 -13.44 7.67
C GLN A 206 34.28 -14.50 8.21
N VAL A 207 34.75 -15.74 8.39
CA VAL A 207 33.88 -16.94 8.47
C VAL A 207 33.37 -17.30 9.88
N ASN A 208 33.78 -16.65 10.97
CA ASN A 208 33.56 -17.19 12.33
C ASN A 208 32.97 -16.24 13.40
N ASP A 209 32.30 -15.14 13.05
CA ASP A 209 31.64 -14.29 14.04
C ASP A 209 30.15 -14.68 14.23
N PRO A 210 29.73 -15.10 15.45
CA PRO A 210 28.34 -15.46 15.75
C PRO A 210 27.34 -14.31 15.51
N ASN A 211 27.75 -13.06 15.67
CA ASN A 211 26.89 -11.89 15.45
C ASN A 211 26.62 -11.67 13.96
N LEU A 212 27.58 -11.99 13.08
CA LEU A 212 27.42 -11.82 11.63
C LEU A 212 26.41 -12.81 11.04
N ASN A 213 26.37 -14.04 11.55
CA ASN A 213 25.35 -15.02 11.15
C ASN A 213 23.94 -14.53 11.52
N LEU A 214 23.80 -13.94 12.71
CA LEU A 214 22.54 -13.37 13.16
C LEU A 214 22.15 -12.14 12.33
N PHE A 215 23.10 -11.25 12.03
CA PHE A 215 22.88 -10.11 11.16
C PHE A 215 22.45 -10.52 9.75
N SER A 216 23.07 -11.54 9.17
CA SER A 216 22.64 -12.08 7.88
C SER A 216 21.18 -12.57 7.92
N ALA A 217 20.79 -13.29 8.98
CA ALA A 217 19.42 -13.76 9.15
C ALA A 217 18.42 -12.60 9.30
N VAL A 218 18.78 -11.56 10.05
CA VAL A 218 17.96 -10.34 10.19
C VAL A 218 17.85 -9.57 8.87
N ILE A 219 18.95 -9.46 8.10
CA ILE A 219 18.94 -8.82 6.77
C ILE A 219 18.06 -9.59 5.81
N ASP A 220 18.20 -10.92 5.71
CA ASP A 220 17.37 -11.74 4.82
C ASP A 220 15.88 -11.67 5.22
N SER A 221 15.59 -11.70 6.52
CA SER A 221 14.24 -11.52 7.06
C SER A 221 13.66 -10.15 6.72
N TYR A 222 14.40 -9.06 6.93
CA TYR A 222 13.92 -7.73 6.63
C TYR A 222 13.83 -7.47 5.12
N GLN A 223 14.71 -8.07 4.32
CA GLN A 223 14.60 -8.05 2.87
C GLN A 223 13.34 -8.77 2.40
N GLN A 224 12.97 -9.89 3.04
CA GLN A 224 11.73 -10.60 2.75
C GLN A 224 10.50 -9.82 3.24
N PHE A 225 10.56 -9.18 4.41
CA PHE A 225 9.54 -8.23 4.85
C PHE A 225 9.36 -7.10 3.85
N LEU A 226 10.44 -6.44 3.42
CA LEU A 226 10.37 -5.39 2.42
C LEU A 226 9.84 -5.96 1.10
N LYS A 227 10.20 -7.18 0.72
CA LYS A 227 9.66 -7.87 -0.45
C LYS A 227 8.15 -8.12 -0.33
N ASP A 228 7.66 -8.55 0.82
CA ASP A 228 6.23 -8.82 1.07
C ASP A 228 5.44 -7.51 1.20
N LEU A 229 6.01 -6.51 1.88
CA LEU A 229 5.51 -5.15 1.95
C LEU A 229 5.50 -4.50 0.56
N THR A 230 6.47 -4.82 -0.31
CA THR A 230 6.52 -4.38 -1.73
C THR A 230 5.86 -5.35 -2.69
N GLN A 231 5.31 -6.49 -2.25
CA GLN A 231 4.30 -7.23 -2.99
C GLN A 231 2.93 -6.53 -2.91
N ILE A 232 2.82 -5.46 -2.12
CA ILE A 232 1.80 -4.40 -2.25
C ILE A 232 2.21 -3.37 -3.33
N ASP A 233 3.43 -3.45 -3.85
CA ASP A 233 3.95 -2.60 -4.93
C ASP A 233 3.98 -3.37 -6.26
N LEU A 234 2.78 -3.57 -6.82
CA LEU A 234 2.47 -4.19 -8.11
C LEU A 234 2.97 -3.39 -9.34
N GLN A 235 3.88 -2.42 -9.16
CA GLN A 235 4.27 -1.44 -10.18
C GLN A 235 5.18 -2.01 -11.28
N GLN A 236 5.91 -3.10 -11.05
CA GLN A 236 6.78 -3.67 -12.08
C GLN A 236 6.02 -4.46 -13.17
N ASP A 237 4.82 -4.97 -12.88
CA ASP A 237 3.98 -5.61 -13.89
C ASP A 237 3.24 -4.58 -14.75
N VAL A 238 2.89 -3.43 -14.17
CA VAL A 238 2.22 -2.32 -14.89
C VAL A 238 3.14 -1.72 -15.95
N ALA A 239 4.43 -1.53 -15.65
CA ALA A 239 5.39 -1.06 -16.64
C ALA A 239 5.55 -2.04 -17.81
N GLN A 240 5.45 -3.35 -17.57
CA GLN A 240 5.45 -4.36 -18.64
C GLN A 240 4.15 -4.33 -19.46
N ILE A 241 3.00 -4.11 -18.81
CA ILE A 241 1.70 -3.92 -19.47
C ILE A 241 1.70 -2.65 -20.33
N ASP A 242 2.29 -1.56 -19.84
CA ASP A 242 2.35 -0.29 -20.56
C ASP A 242 3.36 -0.32 -21.73
N ALA A 243 4.45 -1.07 -21.57
CA ALA A 243 5.46 -1.30 -22.62
C ALA A 243 5.03 -2.34 -23.67
N ASP A 244 3.96 -3.11 -23.43
CA ASP A 244 3.48 -4.10 -24.39
C ASP A 244 2.73 -3.41 -25.54
N GLU A 245 3.33 -3.40 -26.74
CA GLU A 245 2.73 -2.80 -27.94
C GLU A 245 1.55 -3.61 -28.50
N HIS A 246 1.35 -4.85 -28.03
CA HIS A 246 0.26 -5.72 -28.47
C HIS A 246 -1.04 -5.55 -27.67
N LEU A 247 -1.01 -4.83 -26.55
CA LEU A 247 -2.19 -4.54 -25.73
C LEU A 247 -2.84 -3.21 -26.11
N THR A 248 -4.15 -3.20 -26.27
CA THR A 248 -4.93 -1.99 -26.50
C THR A 248 -4.98 -1.10 -25.26
N THR A 249 -5.20 0.20 -25.43
CA THR A 249 -5.34 1.18 -24.32
C THR A 249 -6.37 0.73 -23.27
N THR A 250 -7.44 0.07 -23.70
CA THR A 250 -8.48 -0.47 -22.82
C THR A 250 -8.01 -1.71 -22.05
N GLU A 251 -7.24 -2.60 -22.68
CA GLU A 251 -6.64 -3.77 -22.01
C GLU A 251 -5.58 -3.37 -20.99
N LYS A 252 -4.74 -2.36 -21.33
CA LYS A 252 -3.76 -1.78 -20.40
C LYS A 252 -4.45 -1.17 -19.18
N GLN A 253 -5.53 -0.42 -19.38
CA GLN A 253 -6.33 0.16 -18.29
C GLN A 253 -7.01 -0.92 -17.43
N ILE A 254 -7.50 -2.01 -18.03
CA ILE A 254 -8.12 -3.13 -17.31
C ILE A 254 -7.08 -3.89 -16.48
N LEU A 255 -5.90 -4.18 -17.04
CA LEU A 255 -4.80 -4.86 -16.36
C LEU A 255 -4.17 -4.01 -15.25
N ARG A 256 -4.08 -2.69 -15.45
CA ARG A 256 -3.68 -1.71 -14.43
C ARG A 256 -4.67 -1.66 -13.27
N ASN A 257 -5.96 -1.55 -13.56
CA ASN A 257 -6.99 -1.47 -12.52
C ASN A 257 -7.18 -2.80 -11.76
N ALA A 258 -6.97 -3.95 -12.42
CA ALA A 258 -6.96 -5.27 -11.78
C ALA A 258 -5.77 -5.44 -10.81
N ARG A 259 -4.61 -4.80 -11.09
CA ARG A 259 -3.42 -4.82 -10.23
C ARG A 259 -3.49 -3.77 -9.11
N LEU A 260 -3.87 -2.53 -9.39
CA LEU A 260 -3.98 -1.47 -8.37
C LEU A 260 -5.14 -1.72 -7.39
N GLY A 261 -6.26 -2.26 -7.87
CA GLY A 261 -7.40 -2.65 -7.03
C GLY A 261 -7.13 -3.85 -6.13
N GLN A 262 -6.12 -4.67 -6.44
CA GLN A 262 -5.86 -5.92 -5.70
C GLN A 262 -5.34 -5.68 -4.28
N GLY A 263 -4.57 -4.63 -3.97
CA GLY A 263 -4.01 -4.43 -2.63
C GLY A 263 -5.07 -4.16 -1.55
N THR A 264 -5.97 -3.21 -1.81
CA THR A 264 -7.03 -2.81 -0.86
C THR A 264 -8.19 -3.81 -0.87
N TYR A 265 -8.57 -4.31 -2.05
CA TYR A 265 -9.57 -5.37 -2.17
C TYR A 265 -9.11 -6.67 -1.48
N ARG A 266 -7.84 -7.07 -1.66
CA ARG A 266 -7.27 -8.24 -0.98
C ARG A 266 -7.22 -8.05 0.52
N ARG A 267 -6.83 -6.87 1.03
CA ARG A 267 -6.87 -6.57 2.47
C ARG A 267 -8.28 -6.74 3.02
N GLN A 268 -9.29 -6.17 2.36
CA GLN A 268 -10.70 -6.34 2.76
C GLN A 268 -11.15 -7.81 2.75
N LEU A 269 -10.65 -8.62 1.81
CA LEU A 269 -10.93 -10.05 1.76
C LEU A 269 -10.21 -10.84 2.86
N ILE A 270 -8.97 -10.49 3.18
CA ILE A 270 -8.24 -11.07 4.33
C ILE A 270 -8.99 -10.75 5.62
N ASP A 271 -9.42 -9.51 5.80
CA ASP A 271 -10.19 -9.09 6.97
C ASP A 271 -11.55 -9.79 7.06
N LEU A 272 -12.23 -9.97 5.92
CA LEU A 272 -13.52 -10.65 5.85
C LEU A 272 -13.42 -12.16 6.14
N TRP A 273 -12.47 -12.83 5.50
CA TRP A 273 -12.40 -14.29 5.49
C TRP A 273 -11.48 -14.89 6.57
N GLN A 274 -10.49 -14.13 7.04
CA GLN A 274 -9.51 -14.54 8.07
C GLN A 274 -8.75 -15.84 7.72
N GLY A 275 -8.62 -16.13 6.42
CA GLY A 275 -8.08 -17.35 5.85
C GLY A 275 -8.86 -17.79 4.62
N CYS A 276 -8.53 -18.96 4.06
CA CYS A 276 -9.25 -19.50 2.89
C CYS A 276 -10.74 -19.65 3.21
N ALA A 277 -11.60 -19.11 2.34
CA ALA A 277 -13.05 -19.13 2.44
C ALA A 277 -13.65 -20.54 2.52
N VAL A 278 -12.90 -21.54 2.04
CA VAL A 278 -13.31 -22.96 1.99
C VAL A 278 -12.53 -23.80 3.00
N THR A 279 -11.19 -23.78 2.93
CA THR A 279 -10.35 -24.69 3.73
C THR A 279 -9.90 -24.12 5.06
N ARG A 280 -10.16 -22.82 5.32
CA ARG A 280 -9.69 -22.08 6.49
C ARG A 280 -8.18 -21.96 6.64
N TYR A 281 -7.41 -22.33 5.61
CA TYR A 281 -5.96 -22.16 5.59
C TYR A 281 -5.58 -20.68 5.78
N ARG A 282 -4.73 -20.37 6.76
CA ARG A 282 -4.53 -18.99 7.24
C ARG A 282 -3.37 -18.24 6.60
N ASN A 283 -2.33 -18.93 6.14
CA ASN A 283 -1.18 -18.23 5.55
C ASN A 283 -1.62 -17.58 4.21
N THR A 284 -1.73 -16.26 4.24
CA THR A 284 -2.26 -15.45 3.16
C THR A 284 -1.38 -15.46 1.92
N GLN A 285 -0.09 -15.80 2.02
CA GLN A 285 0.81 -15.93 0.87
C GLN A 285 0.36 -17.03 -0.11
N MET A 286 -0.39 -18.03 0.38
CA MET A 286 -0.92 -19.12 -0.46
C MET A 286 -2.34 -18.83 -1.00
N LEU A 287 -2.91 -17.68 -0.64
CA LEU A 287 -4.29 -17.33 -0.94
C LEU A 287 -4.38 -16.31 -2.07
N VAL A 288 -5.38 -16.47 -2.92
CA VAL A 288 -5.71 -15.60 -4.05
C VAL A 288 -7.03 -14.88 -3.72
N ALA A 289 -7.06 -13.57 -3.99
CA ALA A 289 -8.27 -12.77 -3.91
C ALA A 289 -9.03 -12.91 -5.23
N SER A 290 -9.94 -13.88 -5.27
CA SER A 290 -10.71 -14.27 -6.44
C SER A 290 -11.97 -13.43 -6.57
N HIS A 291 -12.32 -12.98 -7.78
CA HIS A 291 -13.60 -12.29 -8.03
C HIS A 291 -14.68 -13.30 -8.40
N ILE A 292 -15.84 -13.22 -7.74
CA ILE A 292 -16.99 -14.06 -8.03
C ILE A 292 -17.59 -13.70 -9.40
N LYS A 293 -17.92 -12.42 -9.59
CA LYS A 293 -18.26 -11.85 -10.88
C LYS A 293 -16.99 -11.26 -11.48
N PRO A 294 -16.51 -11.72 -12.64
CA PRO A 294 -15.25 -11.30 -13.22
C PRO A 294 -15.18 -9.78 -13.37
N TRP A 295 -13.96 -9.25 -13.24
CA TRP A 295 -13.68 -7.83 -13.33
C TRP A 295 -14.23 -7.18 -14.62
N ARG A 296 -14.06 -7.88 -15.75
CA ARG A 296 -14.50 -7.43 -17.07
C ARG A 296 -16.02 -7.24 -17.18
N ASP A 297 -16.77 -8.01 -16.40
CA ASP A 297 -18.24 -8.02 -16.43
C ASP A 297 -18.84 -7.21 -15.27
N SER A 298 -17.99 -6.70 -14.38
CA SER A 298 -18.38 -5.93 -13.19
C SER A 298 -18.35 -4.42 -13.45
N ASN A 299 -19.29 -3.69 -12.86
CA ASN A 299 -19.27 -2.22 -12.80
C ASN A 299 -18.28 -1.71 -11.72
N ASN A 300 -18.07 -0.40 -11.64
CA ASN A 300 -17.07 0.18 -10.72
C ASN A 300 -17.35 -0.11 -9.24
N ASP A 301 -18.61 -0.12 -8.81
CA ASP A 301 -18.98 -0.45 -7.43
C ASP A 301 -18.77 -1.95 -7.15
N GLU A 302 -19.18 -2.81 -8.08
CA GLU A 302 -19.02 -4.27 -7.99
C GLU A 302 -17.55 -4.72 -7.97
N ARG A 303 -16.66 -3.99 -8.65
CA ARG A 303 -15.22 -4.27 -8.70
C ARG A 303 -14.53 -4.12 -7.34
N LEU A 304 -15.04 -3.22 -6.51
CA LEU A 304 -14.49 -2.86 -5.21
C LEU A 304 -15.31 -3.42 -4.04
N ASP A 305 -16.47 -4.01 -4.32
CA ASP A 305 -17.31 -4.66 -3.32
C ASP A 305 -16.63 -5.92 -2.80
N LYS A 306 -16.20 -5.91 -1.53
CA LYS A 306 -15.60 -7.08 -0.86
C LYS A 306 -16.45 -8.35 -0.93
N TYR A 307 -17.77 -8.23 -1.08
CA TYR A 307 -18.68 -9.37 -1.24
C TYR A 307 -18.75 -9.89 -2.68
N ASN A 308 -18.05 -9.26 -3.63
CA ASN A 308 -17.76 -9.83 -4.94
C ASN A 308 -16.49 -10.71 -4.90
N GLY A 309 -15.97 -11.05 -3.72
CA GLY A 309 -14.70 -11.74 -3.60
C GLY A 309 -14.70 -12.94 -2.69
N LEU A 310 -13.90 -13.93 -3.06
CA LEU A 310 -13.55 -15.09 -2.25
C LEU A 310 -12.03 -15.10 -2.04
N LEU A 311 -11.60 -15.43 -0.82
CA LEU A 311 -10.19 -15.68 -0.55
C LEU A 311 -9.93 -17.19 -0.66
N LEU A 312 -9.24 -17.64 -1.71
CA LEU A 312 -9.13 -19.06 -2.06
C LEU A 312 -7.68 -19.53 -2.15
N LEU A 313 -7.43 -20.82 -1.94
CA LEU A 313 -6.13 -21.40 -2.33
C LEU A 313 -6.00 -21.41 -3.86
N ALA A 314 -4.78 -21.30 -4.39
CA ALA A 314 -4.52 -21.18 -5.83
C ALA A 314 -5.18 -22.28 -6.70
N ASN A 315 -5.23 -23.52 -6.21
CA ASN A 315 -5.92 -24.63 -6.87
C ASN A 315 -7.44 -24.45 -6.92
N LEU A 316 -8.04 -23.94 -5.83
CA LEU A 316 -9.48 -23.69 -5.74
C LEU A 316 -9.87 -22.48 -6.58
N ASP A 317 -9.10 -21.41 -6.49
CA ASP A 317 -9.22 -20.21 -7.32
C ASP A 317 -9.22 -20.57 -8.82
N LYS A 318 -8.21 -21.32 -9.26
CA LYS A 318 -8.12 -21.71 -10.67
C LYS A 318 -9.29 -22.57 -11.13
N ALA A 319 -9.77 -23.48 -10.28
CA ALA A 319 -10.94 -24.29 -10.60
C ALA A 319 -12.23 -23.45 -10.63
N PHE A 320 -12.35 -22.46 -9.76
CA PHE A 320 -13.49 -21.57 -9.66
C PHE A 320 -13.56 -20.65 -10.89
N ASP A 321 -12.47 -19.94 -11.20
CA ASP A 321 -12.36 -19.04 -12.36
C ASP A 321 -12.64 -19.72 -13.71
N LEU A 322 -12.19 -20.97 -13.86
CA LEU A 322 -12.42 -21.76 -15.07
C LEU A 322 -13.84 -22.33 -15.16
N GLY A 323 -14.68 -22.09 -14.14
CA GLY A 323 -16.06 -22.57 -14.05
C GLY A 323 -16.18 -24.05 -13.68
N PHE A 324 -15.10 -24.69 -13.20
CA PHE A 324 -15.12 -26.09 -12.81
C PHE A 324 -15.69 -26.31 -11.41
N ILE A 325 -15.63 -25.31 -10.54
CA ILE A 325 -16.35 -25.32 -9.28
C ILE A 325 -17.18 -24.04 -9.11
N SER A 326 -18.23 -24.12 -8.32
CA SER A 326 -18.98 -22.97 -7.82
C SER A 326 -19.55 -23.29 -6.43
N PHE A 327 -20.40 -22.43 -5.89
CA PHE A 327 -21.08 -22.67 -4.62
C PHE A 327 -22.59 -22.47 -4.77
N ASP A 328 -23.37 -23.38 -4.19
CA ASP A 328 -24.82 -23.26 -4.16
C ASP A 328 -25.28 -22.15 -3.20
N GLN A 329 -26.59 -21.93 -3.11
CA GLN A 329 -27.18 -20.90 -2.23
C GLN A 329 -26.91 -21.11 -0.73
N HIS A 330 -26.49 -22.32 -0.34
CA HIS A 330 -26.14 -22.68 1.03
C HIS A 330 -24.62 -22.68 1.26
N GLY A 331 -23.81 -22.41 0.22
CA GLY A 331 -22.36 -22.42 0.29
C GLY A 331 -21.71 -23.79 0.08
N LYS A 332 -22.49 -24.84 -0.26
CA LYS A 332 -21.91 -26.14 -0.59
C LYS A 332 -21.24 -26.07 -1.96
N VAL A 333 -20.06 -26.69 -2.09
CA VAL A 333 -19.37 -26.72 -3.38
C VAL A 333 -20.20 -27.45 -4.43
N MET A 334 -20.21 -26.91 -5.63
CA MET A 334 -20.74 -27.51 -6.85
C MET A 334 -19.55 -27.85 -7.73
N ILE A 335 -19.41 -29.12 -8.13
CA ILE A 335 -18.29 -29.59 -8.94
C ILE A 335 -18.80 -29.93 -10.34
N SER A 336 -18.15 -29.38 -11.36
CA SER A 336 -18.44 -29.67 -12.76
C SER A 336 -18.03 -31.10 -13.10
N LYS A 337 -18.87 -31.80 -13.86
CA LYS A 337 -18.57 -33.11 -14.46
C LYS A 337 -17.35 -33.10 -15.41
N TYR A 338 -16.93 -31.91 -15.88
CA TYR A 338 -15.76 -31.75 -16.74
C TYR A 338 -14.45 -31.63 -15.96
N LEU A 339 -14.51 -31.50 -14.63
CA LEU A 339 -13.30 -31.47 -13.79
C LEU A 339 -12.77 -32.88 -13.59
N GLN A 340 -11.63 -33.18 -14.20
CA GLN A 340 -10.98 -34.48 -14.03
C GLN A 340 -10.35 -34.60 -12.64
N SER A 341 -10.57 -35.75 -12.01
CA SER A 341 -9.98 -36.12 -10.71
C SER A 341 -9.98 -35.00 -9.65
N PRO A 342 -11.15 -34.46 -9.25
CA PRO A 342 -11.23 -33.32 -8.31
C PRO A 342 -10.43 -33.53 -7.01
N ALA A 343 -10.43 -34.76 -6.49
CA ALA A 343 -9.72 -35.11 -5.27
C ALA A 343 -8.20 -34.90 -5.35
N THR A 344 -7.58 -35.08 -6.53
CA THR A 344 -6.15 -34.82 -6.76
C THR A 344 -5.83 -33.34 -6.66
N LEU A 345 -6.78 -32.48 -7.03
CA LEU A 345 -6.71 -31.04 -6.86
C LEU A 345 -7.15 -30.60 -5.44
N GLY A 346 -7.38 -31.54 -4.53
CA GLY A 346 -7.87 -31.27 -3.19
C GLY A 346 -9.33 -30.84 -3.13
N ILE A 347 -10.10 -30.89 -4.23
CA ILE A 347 -11.50 -30.51 -4.29
C ILE A 347 -12.37 -31.71 -3.91
N ARG A 348 -13.26 -31.55 -2.93
CA ARG A 348 -14.12 -32.63 -2.42
C ARG A 348 -15.55 -32.16 -2.21
N GLU A 349 -16.53 -33.06 -2.33
CA GLU A 349 -17.96 -32.72 -2.29
C GLU A 349 -18.44 -32.19 -0.93
N GLU A 350 -17.71 -32.49 0.15
CA GLU A 350 -17.97 -31.99 1.49
C GLU A 350 -17.53 -30.53 1.70
N MET A 351 -16.82 -29.93 0.74
CA MET A 351 -16.34 -28.56 0.87
C MET A 351 -17.49 -27.56 0.98
N HIS A 352 -17.32 -26.60 1.88
CA HIS A 352 -18.31 -25.60 2.20
C HIS A 352 -17.65 -24.22 2.35
N CYS A 353 -18.33 -23.20 1.86
CA CYS A 353 -17.96 -21.80 2.01
C CYS A 353 -19.05 -21.07 2.83
N THR A 354 -18.65 -20.37 3.89
CA THR A 354 -19.62 -19.60 4.69
C THR A 354 -19.92 -18.26 4.03
N LEU A 355 -21.06 -18.21 3.32
CA LEU A 355 -21.45 -17.04 2.53
C LEU A 355 -22.29 -16.04 3.33
N HIS A 356 -21.97 -14.75 3.18
CA HIS A 356 -22.88 -13.64 3.48
C HIS A 356 -23.96 -13.45 2.40
N ARG A 357 -25.07 -12.80 2.76
CA ARG A 357 -26.23 -12.56 1.89
C ARG A 357 -25.85 -11.78 0.62
N GLU A 358 -24.89 -10.87 0.77
CA GLU A 358 -24.38 -9.97 -0.26
C GLU A 358 -23.64 -10.71 -1.39
N HIS A 359 -23.06 -11.88 -1.11
CA HIS A 359 -22.42 -12.71 -2.15
C HIS A 359 -23.42 -13.30 -3.14
N ARG A 360 -24.70 -13.40 -2.76
CA ARG A 360 -25.72 -14.15 -3.52
C ARG A 360 -25.84 -13.64 -4.95
N LYS A 361 -25.95 -12.32 -5.15
CA LYS A 361 -26.07 -11.72 -6.49
C LYS A 361 -24.90 -12.07 -7.41
N TYR A 362 -23.68 -12.17 -6.85
CA TYR A 362 -22.48 -12.50 -7.63
C TYR A 362 -22.39 -14.00 -7.90
N LEU A 363 -22.71 -14.85 -6.93
CA LEU A 363 -22.72 -16.30 -7.13
C LEU A 363 -23.84 -16.75 -8.06
N ASP A 364 -24.98 -16.06 -8.04
CA ASP A 364 -26.06 -16.26 -9.01
C ASP A 364 -25.53 -16.01 -10.43
N TYR A 365 -24.82 -14.91 -10.65
CA TYR A 365 -24.14 -14.63 -11.92
C TYR A 365 -23.12 -15.72 -12.28
N HIS A 366 -22.20 -16.06 -11.37
CA HIS A 366 -21.17 -17.07 -11.63
C HIS A 366 -21.78 -18.43 -12.02
N ARG A 367 -22.85 -18.85 -11.35
CA ARG A 367 -23.52 -20.12 -11.66
C ARG A 367 -24.19 -20.10 -13.03
N VAL A 368 -24.72 -18.98 -13.49
CA VAL A 368 -25.40 -18.89 -14.78
C VAL A 368 -24.40 -18.71 -15.93
N GLU A 369 -23.43 -17.82 -15.77
CA GLU A 369 -22.58 -17.35 -16.87
C GLU A 369 -21.24 -18.10 -16.98
N LEU A 370 -20.73 -18.67 -15.88
CA LEU A 370 -19.36 -19.22 -15.83
C LEU A 370 -19.32 -20.71 -15.51
N PHE A 371 -20.19 -21.18 -14.62
CA PHE A 371 -20.14 -22.55 -14.12
C PHE A 371 -20.50 -23.57 -15.21
N LYS A 372 -19.60 -24.53 -15.44
CA LYS A 372 -19.71 -25.57 -16.49
C LYS A 372 -20.31 -26.87 -15.96
N GLY A 373 -21.29 -26.81 -15.07
CA GLY A 373 -21.81 -27.99 -14.38
C GLY A 373 -23.22 -28.43 -14.75
N PHE A 374 -23.82 -27.85 -15.80
CA PHE A 374 -25.11 -28.28 -16.32
C PHE A 374 -24.96 -29.48 -17.27
#